data_AF-A0A2M6ZJ41-F1
#
_entry.id   AF-A0A2M6ZJ41-F1
#
_cell.length_a   1.000
_cell.length_b   1.000
_cell.length_c   1.000
_cell.angle_alpha   90.00
_cell.angle_beta   90.00
_cell.angle_gamma   90.00
#
_symmetry.space_group_name_H-M   'P 1'
#
loop_
_entity.id
_entity.type
_entity.pdbx_description
1 polymer ?
#
loop_
_entity_poly.entity_id
_entity_poly.type
_entity_poly.pdbx_seq_one_letter_code
_entity_poly.pdbx_strand_id
1 'polypeptide(L)'
;MDLLEEYIKSGRIKLNTHKFHETYTMHDPCNYVRKSVMLYHDDPNNGQKSRWIAQQCIDPSLFREMCDDPMNNLCCGAGGGAWAMPYDAERLAYGKMKADQIKTTGAEIVIAPCHNCRDQIMKGLGKEHKEGRMDMGNYKETLYLWELVSLCLDYEPWSEAEIEAGHAARDAQFERDGIELDEEE
;
A
#
# COMPACT_ATOMS: atom_id res chain seq x y z
N MET A 1 9.15 0.19 2.03
CA MET A 1 9.08 -0.03 0.56
C MET A 1 10.30 -0.79 0.10
N ASP A 2 11.47 -0.48 0.68
CA ASP A 2 12.76 -1.09 0.34
C ASP A 2 12.74 -2.62 0.38
N LEU A 3 12.13 -3.23 1.40
CA LEU A 3 12.06 -4.69 1.50
C LEU A 3 11.27 -5.32 0.34
N LEU A 4 10.16 -4.72 -0.06
CA LEU A 4 9.38 -5.21 -1.20
C LEU A 4 10.17 -5.03 -2.50
N GLU A 5 10.82 -3.88 -2.66
CA GLU A 5 11.68 -3.62 -3.80
C GLU A 5 12.84 -4.63 -3.90
N GLU A 6 13.50 -4.91 -2.79
CA GLU A 6 14.56 -5.92 -2.68
C GLU A 6 14.05 -7.31 -3.08
N TYR A 7 12.90 -7.73 -2.56
CA TYR A 7 12.34 -9.05 -2.85
C TYR A 7 11.96 -9.21 -4.32
N ILE A 8 11.46 -8.15 -4.95
CA ILE A 8 11.15 -8.17 -6.38
C ILE A 8 12.44 -8.18 -7.21
N LYS A 9 13.39 -7.28 -6.92
CA LYS A 9 14.65 -7.17 -7.67
C LYS A 9 15.53 -8.42 -7.55
N SER A 10 15.54 -9.06 -6.39
CA SER A 10 16.26 -10.32 -6.17
C SER A 10 15.59 -11.53 -6.82
N GLY A 11 14.35 -11.39 -7.30
CA GLY A 11 13.55 -12.51 -7.80
C GLY A 11 13.04 -13.44 -6.70
N ARG A 12 13.16 -13.05 -5.42
CA ARG A 12 12.62 -13.81 -4.28
C ARG A 12 11.11 -13.94 -4.36
N ILE A 13 10.44 -12.92 -4.91
CA ILE A 13 9.03 -13.00 -5.28
C ILE A 13 8.86 -12.72 -6.78
N LYS A 14 7.93 -13.43 -7.40
CA LYS A 14 7.50 -13.19 -8.78
C LYS A 14 6.06 -12.68 -8.76
N LEU A 15 5.74 -11.80 -9.70
CA LEU A 15 4.47 -11.09 -9.75
C LEU A 15 3.85 -11.26 -11.14
N ASN A 16 2.53 -11.46 -11.17
CA ASN A 16 1.74 -11.51 -12.38
C ASN A 16 0.95 -10.20 -12.57
N THR A 17 1.37 -9.40 -13.55
CA THR A 17 0.79 -8.09 -13.88
C THR A 17 -0.58 -8.16 -14.55
N HIS A 18 -1.01 -9.33 -15.01
CA HIS A 18 -2.25 -9.52 -15.79
C HIS A 18 -3.39 -10.16 -14.99
N LYS A 19 -3.24 -10.25 -13.67
CA LYS A 19 -4.24 -10.89 -12.80
C LYS A 19 -5.52 -10.05 -12.65
N PHE A 20 -5.40 -8.72 -12.74
CA PHE A 20 -6.47 -7.77 -12.49
C PHE A 20 -6.66 -6.82 -13.67
N HIS A 21 -7.87 -6.27 -13.81
CA HIS A 21 -8.29 -5.48 -14.98
C HIS A 21 -8.87 -4.11 -14.60
N GLU A 22 -8.95 -3.83 -13.30
CA GLU A 22 -9.38 -2.56 -12.74
C GLU A 22 -8.35 -1.46 -12.98
N THR A 23 -8.79 -0.21 -12.95
CA THR A 23 -7.88 0.94 -13.00
C THR A 23 -7.37 1.33 -11.62
N TYR A 24 -6.08 1.63 -11.52
CA TYR A 24 -5.40 1.89 -10.25
C TYR A 24 -4.80 3.29 -10.20
N THR A 25 -4.78 3.90 -9.02
CA THR A 25 -4.01 5.12 -8.75
C THR A 25 -3.19 4.99 -7.47
N MET A 26 -2.08 5.70 -7.37
CA MET A 26 -1.21 5.71 -6.19
C MET A 26 -1.46 6.95 -5.33
N HIS A 27 -1.75 6.76 -4.06
CA HIS A 27 -1.72 7.83 -3.09
C HIS A 27 -0.35 7.91 -2.41
N ASP A 28 0.47 8.88 -2.80
CA ASP A 28 1.73 9.25 -2.15
C ASP A 28 1.51 9.86 -0.74
N PRO A 29 1.78 9.14 0.38
CA PRO A 29 1.47 9.63 1.72
C PRO A 29 2.50 10.62 2.22
N CYS A 30 2.05 11.65 2.95
CA CYS A 30 2.92 12.71 3.47
C CYS A 30 4.06 12.18 4.37
N ASN A 31 3.82 11.14 5.16
CA ASN A 31 4.81 10.58 6.09
C ASN A 31 5.89 9.76 5.39
N TYR A 32 5.55 9.06 4.30
CA TYR A 32 6.53 8.27 3.56
C TYR A 32 7.25 9.07 2.50
N VAL A 33 6.60 10.04 1.87
CA VAL A 33 7.20 10.81 0.77
C VAL A 33 7.84 12.08 1.30
N ARG A 34 7.03 13.10 1.63
CA ARG A 34 7.56 14.41 2.06
C ARG A 34 8.43 14.32 3.32
N LYS A 35 7.94 13.66 4.37
CA LYS A 35 8.66 13.63 5.65
C LYS A 35 9.98 12.87 5.54
N SER A 36 10.05 11.77 4.80
CA SER A 36 11.30 11.03 4.67
C SER A 36 12.31 11.78 3.78
N VAL A 37 11.87 12.46 2.72
CA VAL A 37 12.74 13.36 1.94
C VAL A 37 13.30 14.48 2.82
N MET A 38 12.45 15.13 3.64
CA MET A 38 12.89 16.25 4.48
C MET A 38 13.81 15.84 5.63
N LEU A 39 13.62 14.66 6.23
CA LEU A 39 14.38 14.22 7.41
C LEU A 39 15.58 13.34 7.08
N TYR A 40 15.49 12.55 6.02
CA TYR A 40 16.46 11.50 5.69
C TYR A 40 17.08 11.68 4.31
N HIS A 41 16.67 12.69 3.55
CA HIS A 41 17.15 12.93 2.18
C HIS A 41 16.95 11.71 1.27
N ASP A 42 15.83 11.00 1.42
CA ASP A 42 15.51 9.80 0.64
C ASP A 42 15.52 10.08 -0.87
N ASP A 43 16.45 9.42 -1.58
CA ASP A 43 16.59 9.48 -3.04
C ASP A 43 16.92 8.07 -3.60
N PRO A 44 16.13 7.52 -4.55
CA PRO A 44 14.83 8.03 -4.99
C PRO A 44 13.82 8.06 -3.85
N ASN A 45 12.97 9.07 -3.83
CA ASN A 45 11.97 9.20 -2.77
C ASN A 45 10.98 8.01 -2.81
N ASN A 46 10.36 7.74 -1.66
CA ASN A 46 9.41 6.64 -1.51
C ASN A 46 8.19 6.72 -2.45
N GLY A 47 7.83 7.91 -2.94
CA GLY A 47 6.79 8.04 -3.96
C GLY A 47 7.18 7.34 -5.26
N GLN A 48 8.42 7.54 -5.72
CA GLN A 48 8.94 6.84 -6.89
C GLN A 48 9.06 5.33 -6.65
N LYS A 49 9.56 4.90 -5.48
CA LYS A 49 9.68 3.48 -5.13
C LYS A 49 8.32 2.79 -5.11
N SER A 50 7.32 3.38 -4.45
CA SER A 50 5.97 2.79 -4.37
C SER A 50 5.32 2.57 -5.73
N ARG A 51 5.53 3.52 -6.65
CA ARG A 51 5.05 3.46 -8.03
C ARG A 51 5.78 2.43 -8.86
N TRP A 52 7.11 2.35 -8.73
CA TRP A 52 7.88 1.28 -9.35
C TRP A 52 7.38 -0.10 -8.90
N ILE A 53 7.14 -0.30 -7.60
CA ILE A 53 6.58 -1.55 -7.05
C ILE A 53 5.19 -1.83 -7.64
N ALA A 54 4.30 -0.84 -7.68
CA ALA A 54 2.95 -0.99 -8.23
C ALA A 54 2.99 -1.40 -9.71
N GLN A 55 3.90 -0.82 -10.50
CA GLN A 55 4.12 -1.19 -11.91
C GLN A 55 4.62 -2.63 -12.12
N GLN A 56 5.13 -3.30 -11.07
CA GLN A 56 5.44 -4.73 -11.13
C GLN A 56 4.20 -5.61 -10.87
N CYS A 57 3.10 -5.01 -10.42
CA CYS A 57 1.86 -5.71 -10.05
C CYS A 57 0.72 -5.48 -11.04
N ILE A 58 0.75 -4.39 -11.80
CA ILE A 58 -0.37 -3.93 -12.64
C ILE A 58 0.10 -3.72 -14.08
N ASP A 59 -0.80 -3.96 -15.03
CA ASP A 59 -0.59 -3.52 -16.41
C ASP A 59 -0.45 -1.98 -16.46
N PRO A 60 0.60 -1.44 -17.09
CA PRO A 60 0.80 0.02 -17.20
C PRO A 60 -0.39 0.77 -17.82
N SER A 61 -1.16 0.12 -18.70
CA SER A 61 -2.36 0.71 -19.32
C SER A 61 -3.52 0.93 -18.35
N LEU A 62 -3.47 0.35 -17.16
CA LEU A 62 -4.47 0.47 -16.10
C LEU A 62 -4.08 1.47 -15.01
N PHE A 63 -2.84 1.94 -14.99
CA PHE A 63 -2.39 2.92 -14.00
C PHE A 63 -2.80 4.35 -14.37
N ARG A 64 -3.27 5.11 -13.39
CA ARG A 64 -3.74 6.49 -13.50
C ARG A 64 -3.03 7.33 -12.45
N GLU A 65 -2.27 8.34 -12.87
CA GLU A 65 -1.56 9.18 -11.92
C GLU A 65 -2.49 10.05 -11.09
N MET A 66 -2.17 10.17 -9.79
CA MET A 66 -2.91 11.05 -8.87
C MET A 66 -2.41 12.49 -8.92
N CYS A 67 -1.12 12.67 -9.18
CA CYS A 67 -0.46 13.97 -9.28
C CYS A 67 0.85 13.84 -10.07
N ASP A 68 1.30 14.95 -10.65
CA ASP A 68 2.53 14.99 -11.46
C ASP A 68 3.80 14.75 -10.63
N ASP A 69 3.80 15.19 -9.36
CA ASP A 69 4.91 15.04 -8.44
C ASP A 69 4.41 14.50 -7.08
N PRO A 70 4.92 13.34 -6.61
CA PRO A 70 4.62 12.78 -5.29
C PRO A 70 4.76 13.77 -4.13
N MET A 71 5.67 14.74 -4.21
CA MET A 71 5.88 15.77 -3.20
C MET A 71 4.69 16.73 -3.07
N ASN A 72 3.94 16.90 -4.16
CA ASN A 72 2.80 17.82 -4.24
C ASN A 72 1.45 17.14 -3.97
N ASN A 73 1.43 15.85 -3.60
CA ASN A 73 0.17 15.15 -3.35
C ASN A 73 -0.60 15.70 -2.13
N LEU A 74 -1.92 15.80 -2.23
CA LEU A 74 -2.75 16.28 -1.13
C LEU A 74 -2.77 15.27 0.03
N CYS A 75 -2.83 15.76 1.27
CA CYS A 75 -2.98 14.92 2.44
C CYS A 75 -4.36 14.22 2.42
N CYS A 76 -4.49 13.05 3.04
CA CYS A 76 -5.78 12.36 3.19
C CYS A 76 -6.70 13.02 4.25
N GLY A 77 -6.13 13.79 5.18
CA GLY A 77 -6.83 14.42 6.31
C GLY A 77 -6.72 13.68 7.64
N ALA A 78 -6.17 12.47 7.66
CA ALA A 78 -6.12 11.60 8.85
C ALA A 78 -4.76 11.54 9.57
N GLY A 79 -3.80 12.40 9.18
CA GLY A 79 -2.49 12.48 9.82
C GLY A 79 -2.53 13.14 11.20
N GLY A 80 -1.42 13.12 11.94
CA GLY A 80 -1.24 13.89 13.17
C GLY A 80 -2.17 13.49 14.33
N GLY A 81 -2.71 12.27 14.32
CA GLY A 81 -3.66 11.79 15.33
C GLY A 81 -5.14 12.01 14.95
N ALA A 82 -5.43 12.70 13.85
CA ALA A 82 -6.81 13.03 13.44
C ALA A 82 -7.70 11.80 13.21
N TRP A 83 -7.13 10.66 12.80
CA TRP A 83 -7.86 9.40 12.67
C TRP A 83 -8.26 8.76 14.00
N ALA A 84 -7.37 8.80 15.00
CA ALA A 84 -7.56 8.13 16.28
C ALA A 84 -8.38 8.96 17.28
N MET A 85 -8.44 10.26 17.06
CA MET A 85 -9.13 11.24 17.89
C MET A 85 -10.49 11.60 17.26
N PRO A 86 -11.44 12.20 18.01
CA PRO A 86 -12.80 12.46 17.55
C PRO A 86 -12.89 13.66 16.58
N TYR A 87 -12.02 13.72 15.56
CA TYR A 87 -11.96 14.76 14.54
C TYR A 87 -12.59 14.33 13.21
N ASP A 88 -13.66 13.55 13.28
CA ASP A 88 -14.35 13.00 12.10
C ASP A 88 -14.84 14.10 11.17
N ALA A 89 -15.45 15.16 11.72
CA ALA A 89 -15.96 16.27 10.93
C ALA A 89 -14.83 16.99 10.18
N GLU A 90 -13.73 17.27 10.86
CA GLU A 90 -12.58 17.99 10.32
C GLU A 90 -11.83 17.17 9.27
N ARG A 91 -11.58 15.87 9.55
CA ARG A 91 -10.87 15.00 8.61
C ARG A 91 -11.70 14.74 7.35
N LEU A 92 -13.03 14.64 7.47
CA LEU A 92 -13.92 14.50 6.31
C LEU A 92 -14.03 15.80 5.52
N ALA A 93 -14.15 16.95 6.19
CA ALA A 93 -14.18 18.26 5.55
C ALA A 93 -12.89 18.52 4.75
N TYR A 94 -11.72 18.29 5.35
CA TYR A 94 -10.44 18.39 4.66
C TYR A 94 -10.30 17.32 3.56
N GLY A 95 -10.72 16.09 3.87
CA GLY A 95 -10.66 14.95 2.96
C GLY A 95 -11.46 15.11 1.68
N LYS A 96 -12.40 16.06 1.61
CA LYS A 96 -13.10 16.40 0.36
C LYS A 96 -12.14 16.72 -0.79
N MET A 97 -11.06 17.46 -0.54
CA MET A 97 -10.07 17.76 -1.59
C MET A 97 -9.36 16.49 -2.09
N LYS A 98 -9.15 15.50 -1.20
CA LYS A 98 -8.60 14.20 -1.57
C LYS A 98 -9.62 13.39 -2.38
N ALA A 99 -10.90 13.41 -2.01
CA ALA A 99 -11.95 12.75 -2.78
C ALA A 99 -12.08 13.33 -4.20
N ASP A 100 -12.04 14.66 -4.32
CA ASP A 100 -12.08 15.34 -5.63
C ASP A 100 -10.83 14.98 -6.47
N GLN A 101 -9.66 14.85 -5.84
CA GLN A 101 -8.43 14.40 -6.52
C GLN A 101 -8.55 12.94 -6.99
N ILE A 102 -9.06 12.03 -6.14
CA ILE A 102 -9.29 10.63 -6.51
C ILE A 102 -10.28 10.54 -7.68
N LYS A 103 -11.38 11.29 -7.62
CA LYS A 103 -12.36 11.38 -8.71
C LYS A 103 -11.71 11.78 -10.04
N THR A 104 -10.80 12.75 -10.00
CA THR A 104 -10.12 13.26 -11.19
C THR A 104 -9.22 12.21 -11.86
N THR A 105 -8.69 11.24 -11.09
CA THR A 105 -7.88 10.14 -11.65
C THR A 105 -8.71 9.18 -12.51
N GLY A 106 -10.02 9.08 -12.25
CA GLY A 106 -10.90 8.09 -12.86
C GLY A 106 -10.61 6.63 -12.45
N ALA A 107 -9.70 6.40 -11.51
CA ALA A 107 -9.32 5.07 -11.05
C ALA A 107 -10.40 4.42 -10.16
N GLU A 108 -10.48 3.10 -10.22
CA GLU A 108 -11.37 2.29 -9.40
C GLU A 108 -10.73 1.91 -8.07
N ILE A 109 -9.43 1.66 -8.06
CA ILE A 109 -8.69 1.23 -6.87
C ILE A 109 -7.64 2.27 -6.50
N VAL A 110 -7.64 2.67 -5.23
CA VAL A 110 -6.59 3.54 -4.68
C VAL A 110 -5.58 2.68 -3.93
N ILE A 111 -4.30 2.83 -4.24
CA ILE A 111 -3.20 2.18 -3.50
C ILE A 111 -2.69 3.17 -2.46
N ALA A 112 -2.77 2.81 -1.18
CA ALA A 112 -2.34 3.65 -0.07
C ALA A 112 -1.38 2.87 0.85
N PRO A 113 -0.06 3.12 0.81
CA PRO A 113 0.90 2.38 1.63
C PRO A 113 0.91 2.77 3.12
N CYS A 114 0.16 3.81 3.52
CA CYS A 114 0.07 4.28 4.90
C CYS A 114 -1.27 3.89 5.54
N HIS A 115 -1.22 3.36 6.77
CA HIS A 115 -2.39 2.93 7.53
C HIS A 115 -3.48 4.01 7.62
N ASN A 116 -3.15 5.20 8.13
CA ASN A 116 -4.12 6.30 8.27
C ASN A 116 -4.67 6.74 6.91
N CYS A 117 -3.85 6.74 5.86
CA CYS A 117 -4.31 7.11 4.53
C CYS A 117 -5.30 6.08 3.99
N ARG A 118 -4.99 4.79 4.11
CA ARG A 118 -5.90 3.73 3.66
C ARG A 118 -7.22 3.82 4.41
N ASP A 119 -7.18 3.85 5.73
CA ASP A 119 -8.40 3.86 6.54
C ASP A 119 -9.24 5.13 6.31
N GLN A 120 -8.61 6.29 6.15
CA GLN A 120 -9.31 7.52 5.81
C GLN A 120 -9.97 7.45 4.44
N ILE A 121 -9.28 6.97 3.42
CA ILE A 121 -9.83 6.89 2.07
C ILE A 121 -10.90 5.80 1.99
N MET A 122 -10.67 4.64 2.60
CA MET A 122 -11.56 3.48 2.55
C MET A 122 -12.78 3.63 3.46
N LYS A 123 -12.57 3.87 4.75
CA LYS A 123 -13.61 3.86 5.78
C LYS A 123 -14.21 5.25 6.01
N GLY A 124 -13.44 6.30 5.79
CA GLY A 124 -13.89 7.69 5.88
C GLY A 124 -14.58 8.12 4.59
N LEU A 125 -13.78 8.52 3.61
CA LEU A 125 -14.26 9.09 2.34
C LEU A 125 -15.07 8.06 1.53
N GLY A 126 -14.62 6.81 1.49
CA GLY A 126 -15.31 5.72 0.80
C GLY A 126 -16.68 5.41 1.37
N LYS A 127 -16.87 5.55 2.69
CA LYS A 127 -18.20 5.47 3.32
C LYS A 127 -19.10 6.62 2.88
N GLU A 128 -18.60 7.86 2.95
CA GLU A 128 -19.34 9.04 2.48
C GLU A 128 -19.70 8.93 1.00
N HIS A 129 -18.82 8.32 0.20
CA HIS A 129 -19.05 8.05 -1.21
C HIS A 129 -20.16 7.04 -1.45
N LYS A 130 -20.11 5.90 -0.74
CA LYS A 130 -21.14 4.87 -0.81
C LYS A 130 -22.51 5.40 -0.36
N GLU A 131 -22.54 6.33 0.58
CA GLU A 131 -23.78 6.94 1.09
C GLU A 131 -24.22 8.19 0.30
N GLY A 132 -23.53 8.53 -0.80
CA GLY A 132 -23.90 9.62 -1.71
C GLY A 132 -23.65 11.03 -1.17
N ARG A 133 -22.93 11.17 -0.05
CA ARG A 133 -22.58 12.47 0.56
C ARG A 133 -21.27 13.06 0.03
N MET A 134 -20.46 12.23 -0.64
CA MET A 134 -19.20 12.62 -1.27
C MET A 134 -19.06 11.91 -2.61
N ASP A 135 -18.42 12.54 -3.59
CA ASP A 135 -18.20 11.90 -4.89
C ASP A 135 -16.71 11.65 -5.13
N MET A 136 -16.34 10.38 -5.22
CA MET A 136 -14.98 9.92 -5.51
C MET A 136 -14.87 9.33 -6.94
N GLY A 137 -15.86 9.57 -7.80
CA GLY A 137 -15.87 9.09 -9.18
C GLY A 137 -16.08 7.58 -9.27
N ASN A 138 -15.15 6.90 -9.94
CA ASN A 138 -15.20 5.44 -10.16
C ASN A 138 -14.69 4.61 -8.97
N TYR A 139 -14.31 5.26 -7.86
CA TYR A 139 -13.73 4.62 -6.70
C TYR A 139 -14.58 3.43 -6.19
N LYS A 140 -13.92 2.30 -5.95
CA LYS A 140 -14.51 1.07 -5.41
C LYS A 140 -13.85 0.63 -4.11
N GLU A 141 -12.52 0.67 -4.04
CA GLU A 141 -11.76 0.12 -2.91
C GLU A 141 -10.38 0.79 -2.74
N THR A 142 -9.81 0.67 -1.55
CA THR A 142 -8.42 1.05 -1.26
C THR A 142 -7.60 -0.13 -0.76
N LEU A 143 -6.50 -0.44 -1.45
CA LEU A 143 -5.56 -1.49 -1.06
C LEU A 143 -4.33 -0.90 -0.40
N TYR A 144 -3.72 -1.66 0.51
CA TYR A 144 -2.31 -1.42 0.82
C TYR A 144 -1.42 -1.78 -0.38
N LEU A 145 -0.24 -1.16 -0.48
CA LEU A 145 0.75 -1.56 -1.49
C LEU A 145 1.19 -3.02 -1.32
N TRP A 146 1.42 -3.46 -0.08
CA TRP A 146 1.80 -4.86 0.19
C TRP A 146 0.65 -5.83 -0.09
N GLU A 147 -0.60 -5.38 0.04
CA GLU A 147 -1.81 -6.16 -0.27
C GLU A 147 -1.94 -6.34 -1.79
N LEU A 148 -1.68 -5.31 -2.58
CA LEU A 148 -1.58 -5.45 -4.03
C LEU A 148 -0.48 -6.44 -4.43
N VAL A 149 0.71 -6.33 -3.82
CA VAL A 149 1.81 -7.27 -4.07
C VAL A 149 1.40 -8.69 -3.75
N SER A 150 0.80 -8.94 -2.58
CA SER A 150 0.38 -10.29 -2.16
C SER A 150 -0.68 -10.87 -3.08
N LEU A 151 -1.63 -10.06 -3.52
CA LEU A 151 -2.65 -10.46 -4.48
C LEU A 151 -2.06 -10.82 -5.84
N CYS A 152 -0.96 -10.20 -6.25
CA CYS A 152 -0.29 -10.47 -7.53
C CYS A 152 0.83 -11.52 -7.46
N LEU A 153 1.08 -12.13 -6.29
CA LEU A 153 2.11 -13.16 -6.16
C LEU A 153 1.84 -14.33 -7.10
N ASP A 154 2.86 -14.64 -7.90
CA ASP A 154 2.97 -15.84 -8.69
C ASP A 154 4.00 -16.74 -8.01
N TYR A 155 3.54 -17.83 -7.40
CA TYR A 155 4.42 -18.72 -6.65
C TYR A 155 4.09 -20.18 -6.95
N GLU A 156 5.15 -20.97 -7.06
CA GLU A 156 5.07 -22.42 -6.99
C GLU A 156 5.27 -22.81 -5.52
N PRO A 157 4.40 -23.65 -4.95
CA PRO A 157 4.61 -24.20 -3.62
C PRO A 157 5.95 -24.94 -3.54
N TRP A 158 6.64 -24.81 -2.39
CA TRP A 158 7.85 -25.55 -2.13
C TRP A 158 7.60 -27.06 -2.17
N SER A 159 8.61 -27.80 -2.62
CA SER A 159 8.63 -29.25 -2.51
C SER A 159 8.74 -29.69 -1.04
N GLU A 160 8.38 -30.93 -0.73
CA GLU A 160 8.51 -31.49 0.63
C GLU A 160 9.95 -31.39 1.17
N ALA A 161 10.95 -31.61 0.31
CA ALA A 161 12.36 -31.50 0.67
C ALA A 161 12.77 -30.06 1.03
N GLU A 162 12.24 -29.05 0.32
CA GLU A 162 12.49 -27.65 0.63
C GLU A 162 11.81 -27.23 1.93
N ILE A 163 10.59 -27.74 2.19
CA ILE A 163 9.88 -27.53 3.44
C ILE A 163 10.66 -28.11 4.62
N GLU A 164 11.13 -29.35 4.49
CA GLU A 164 11.93 -30.02 5.53
C GLU A 164 13.24 -29.29 5.80
N ALA A 165 13.96 -28.88 4.75
CA ALA A 165 15.17 -28.07 4.88
C ALA A 165 14.90 -26.72 5.56
N GLY A 166 13.76 -26.08 5.25
CA GLY A 166 13.32 -24.84 5.89
C GLY A 166 13.02 -25.02 7.38
N HIS A 167 12.34 -26.11 7.77
CA HIS A 167 12.09 -26.45 9.17
C HIS A 167 13.40 -26.73 9.92
N ALA A 168 14.32 -27.50 9.34
CA ALA A 168 15.63 -27.76 9.94
C ALA A 168 16.43 -26.46 10.16
N ALA A 169 16.40 -25.52 9.21
CA ALA A 169 17.05 -24.22 9.34
C ALA A 169 16.43 -23.34 10.44
N ARG A 170 15.10 -23.37 10.56
CA ARG A 170 14.36 -22.71 11.65
C ARG A 170 14.76 -23.29 13.01
N ASP A 171 14.75 -24.62 13.14
CA ASP A 171 15.01 -25.29 14.41
C ASP A 171 16.44 -25.04 14.89
N ALA A 172 17.42 -25.10 13.97
CA ALA A 172 18.80 -24.72 14.26
C ALA A 172 18.94 -23.24 14.66
N GLN A 173 18.13 -22.34 14.08
CA GLN A 173 18.06 -20.94 14.50
C GLN A 173 17.50 -20.81 15.93
N PHE A 174 16.42 -21.52 16.25
CA PHE A 174 15.80 -21.47 17.57
C PHE A 174 16.73 -22.02 18.66
N GLU A 175 17.42 -23.14 18.39
CA GLU A 175 18.42 -23.69 19.31
C GLU A 175 19.55 -22.68 19.55
N ARG A 176 20.08 -22.06 18.49
CA ARG A 176 21.13 -21.04 18.59
C ARG A 176 20.68 -19.82 19.40
N ASP A 177 19.44 -19.38 19.20
CA ASP A 177 18.89 -18.17 19.81
C ASP A 177 18.22 -18.43 21.17
N GLY A 178 18.19 -19.70 21.64
CA GLY A 178 17.58 -20.12 22.91
C GLY A 178 16.07 -19.94 22.96
N ILE A 179 15.39 -20.06 21.82
CA ILE A 179 13.94 -19.90 21.71
C ILE A 179 13.28 -21.26 21.95
N GLU A 180 12.56 -21.37 23.06
CA GLU A 180 11.62 -22.48 23.30
C GLU A 180 10.22 -22.00 22.89
N LEU A 181 9.63 -22.63 21.87
CA LEU A 181 8.23 -22.43 21.56
C LEU A 181 7.43 -23.39 22.45
N ASP A 182 6.56 -22.84 23.30
CA ASP A 182 5.56 -23.66 23.98
C ASP A 182 4.75 -24.40 22.91
N GLU A 183 4.63 -25.72 23.03
CA GLU A 183 3.72 -26.49 22.17
C GLU A 183 2.30 -25.98 22.44
N GLU A 184 1.69 -25.29 21.46
CA GLU A 184 0.28 -24.93 21.53
C GLU A 184 -0.55 -26.24 21.64
N GLU A 185 -1.16 -26.43 22.80
CA GLU A 185 -2.03 -27.56 23.17
C GLU A 185 -3.32 -27.62 22.33
#